data_AF-A0A1Q7SKV3-F1
#
_entry.id   AF-A0A1Q7SKV3-F1
#
_cell.length_a   1.000
_cell.length_b   1.000
_cell.length_c   1.000
_cell.angle_alpha   90.00
_cell.angle_beta   90.00
_cell.angle_gamma   90.00
#
_symmetry.space_group_name_H-M   'P 1'
#
loop_
_entity.id
_entity.type
_entity.pdbx_description
1 polymer ?
#
loop_
_entity_poly.entity_id
_entity_poly.type
_entity_poly.pdbx_seq_one_letter_code
_entity_poly.pdbx_strand_id
1 'polypeptide(L)' 'MIPREMAQGLRDLVGRAMVDPDFLIALQRSPNALLADYELTADERATILQALARLAKTPAGQRRHEFRNALLRRVAT' A
#
# COMPACT_ATOMS: atom_id res chain seq x y z
N MET A 1 0.94 -11.71 -18.00
CA MET A 1 -0.48 -11.30 -18.14
C MET A 1 -1.03 -11.26 -16.72
N ILE A 2 -1.14 -10.09 -16.09
CA ILE A 2 -1.69 -9.98 -14.73
C ILE A 2 -3.20 -10.24 -14.86
N PRO A 3 -3.78 -11.25 -14.20
CA PRO A 3 -5.22 -11.47 -14.24
C PRO A 3 -5.95 -10.25 -13.68
N ARG A 4 -7.02 -9.87 -14.35
CA ARG A 4 -7.71 -8.59 -14.18
C ARG A 4 -8.34 -8.42 -12.79
N GLU A 5 -8.60 -9.52 -12.10
CA GLU A 5 -9.12 -9.59 -10.73
C GLU A 5 -8.03 -9.29 -9.68
N MET A 6 -6.79 -9.80 -9.86
CA MET A 6 -5.67 -9.51 -8.96
C MET A 6 -5.28 -8.02 -8.96
N ALA A 7 -5.41 -7.35 -10.11
CA ALA A 7 -5.19 -5.90 -10.20
C ALA A 7 -6.24 -5.06 -9.46
N GLN A 8 -7.42 -5.64 -9.15
CA GLN A 8 -8.47 -4.94 -8.40
C GLN A 8 -8.15 -4.89 -6.91
N GLY A 9 -7.67 -5.98 -6.31
CA GLY A 9 -7.29 -6.02 -4.88
C GLY A 9 -6.20 -5.00 -4.54
N LEU A 10 -5.19 -4.87 -5.40
CA LEU A 10 -4.14 -3.86 -5.23
C LEU A 10 -4.68 -2.42 -5.40
N ARG A 11 -5.54 -2.19 -6.38
CA ARG A 11 -6.15 -0.85 -6.60
C ARG A 11 -7.03 -0.44 -5.44
N ASP A 12 -7.81 -1.36 -4.88
CA ASP A 12 -8.69 -1.09 -3.74
C ASP A 12 -7.88 -0.76 -2.49
N LEU A 13 -6.85 -1.56 -2.19
CA LEU A 13 -5.91 -1.30 -1.10
C LEU A 13 -5.27 0.10 -1.21
N VAL A 14 -4.76 0.44 -2.39
CA VAL A 14 -4.13 1.75 -2.63
C VAL A 14 -5.15 2.87 -2.52
N GLY A 15 -6.34 2.70 -3.10
CA GLY A 15 -7.42 3.67 -3.00
C GLY A 15 -7.80 3.95 -1.55
N ARG A 16 -7.96 2.89 -0.74
CA ARG A 16 -8.31 2.99 0.67
C ARG A 16 -7.20 3.64 1.50
N ALA A 17 -5.93 3.31 1.22
CA ALA A 17 -4.79 3.96 1.88
C ALA A 17 -4.65 5.45 1.55
N MET A 18 -5.16 5.91 0.40
CA MET A 18 -5.13 7.32 0.02
C MET A 18 -6.26 8.15 0.64
N VAL A 19 -7.43 7.54 0.85
CA VAL A 19 -8.61 8.24 1.42
C VAL A 19 -8.71 8.08 2.92
N ASP A 20 -8.24 6.96 3.47
CA ASP A 20 -8.38 6.60 4.87
C ASP A 20 -7.00 6.56 5.56
N PRO A 21 -6.69 7.59 6.38
CA PRO A 21 -5.42 7.65 7.08
C PRO A 21 -5.34 6.71 8.28
N ASP A 22 -6.47 6.30 8.84
CA ASP A 22 -6.52 5.37 9.96
C ASP A 22 -6.18 3.96 9.48
N PHE A 23 -6.65 3.60 8.28
CA PHE A 23 -6.26 2.43 7.52
C PHE A 23 -4.75 2.39 7.29
N LEU A 24 -4.13 3.52 6.95
CA LEU A 24 -2.66 3.57 6.80
C LEU A 24 -1.92 3.26 8.12
N ILE A 25 -2.49 3.68 9.26
CA ILE A 25 -1.93 3.38 10.58
C ILE A 25 -2.14 1.89 10.92
N ALA A 26 -3.33 1.36 10.66
CA ALA A 26 -3.66 -0.06 10.84
C ALA A 26 -2.77 -0.94 9.94
N LEU A 27 -2.56 -0.53 8.68
CA LEU A 27 -1.72 -1.20 7.70
C LEU A 27 -0.24 -1.19 8.11
N GLN A 28 0.24 -0.11 8.74
CA GLN A 28 1.58 -0.08 9.32
C GLN A 28 1.71 -0.98 10.56
N ARG A 29 0.66 -1.06 11.40
CA ARG A 29 0.66 -1.90 12.61
C ARG A 29 0.56 -3.39 12.31
N SER A 30 -0.23 -3.77 11.31
CA SER A 30 -0.52 -5.17 11.02
C SER A 30 -0.69 -5.40 9.51
N PRO A 31 0.39 -5.19 8.71
CA PRO A 31 0.30 -5.28 7.26
C PRO A 31 -0.05 -6.69 6.81
N ASN A 32 0.48 -7.73 7.47
CA ASN A 32 0.21 -9.11 7.09
C ASN A 32 -1.27 -9.51 7.24
N ALA A 33 -1.94 -9.01 8.28
CA ALA A 33 -3.34 -9.31 8.56
C ALA A 33 -4.27 -8.56 7.61
N LEU A 34 -3.99 -7.27 7.36
CA LEU A 34 -4.80 -6.48 6.43
C LEU A 34 -4.64 -6.94 4.99
N LEU A 35 -3.42 -7.26 4.56
CA LEU A 35 -3.16 -7.75 3.20
C LEU A 35 -3.75 -9.15 2.94
N ALA A 36 -4.12 -9.90 3.98
CA ALA A 36 -4.78 -11.20 3.82
C ALA A 36 -6.26 -11.08 3.43
N ASP A 37 -6.87 -9.91 3.66
CA ASP A 37 -8.26 -9.59 3.25
C ASP A 37 -8.35 -9.24 1.76
N TYR A 38 -7.19 -9.00 1.12
CA TYR A 38 -7.10 -8.68 -0.30
C TYR A 38 -6.54 -9.87 -1.07
N GLU A 39 -7.11 -10.15 -2.24
CA GLU A 39 -6.62 -11.17 -3.17
C GLU A 39 -5.33 -10.70 -3.86
N LEU A 40 -4.23 -10.74 -3.12
CA LEU A 40 -2.89 -10.36 -3.56
C LEU A 40 -2.02 -11.59 -3.78
N THR A 41 -1.21 -11.58 -4.83
CA THR A 41 -0.16 -12.60 -4.98
C THR A 41 0.98 -12.41 -3.99
N ALA A 42 1.78 -13.46 -3.79
CA ALA A 42 2.97 -13.40 -2.95
C ALA A 42 3.96 -12.30 -3.39
N ASP A 43 4.11 -12.07 -4.69
CA ASP A 43 4.98 -11.03 -5.26
C ASP A 43 4.45 -9.62 -5.00
N GLU A 44 3.15 -9.40 -5.21
CA GLU A 44 2.50 -8.11 -4.92
C GLU A 44 2.55 -7.79 -3.43
N ARG A 45 2.26 -8.78 -2.58
CA ARG A 45 2.35 -8.65 -1.13
C ARG A 45 3.76 -8.32 -0.69
N ALA A 46 4.79 -8.96 -1.26
CA ALA A 46 6.18 -8.64 -0.98
C ALA A 46 6.52 -7.21 -1.42
N THR A 47 6.05 -6.79 -2.59
CA THR A 47 6.24 -5.43 -3.11
C THR A 47 5.59 -4.37 -2.21
N ILE A 48 4.34 -4.60 -1.76
CA ILE A 48 3.64 -3.70 -0.83
C ILE A 48 4.37 -3.65 0.51
N LEU A 49 4.77 -4.78 1.06
CA LEU A 49 5.53 -4.84 2.32
C LEU A 49 6.84 -4.07 2.22
N GLN A 50 7.57 -4.18 1.10
CA GLN A 50 8.77 -3.38 0.87
C GLN A 50 8.47 -1.88 0.78
N ALA A 51 7.38 -1.48 0.11
CA ALA A 51 6.98 -0.08 0.02
C ALA A 51 6.58 0.49 1.40
N LEU A 52 5.81 -0.27 2.19
CA LEU A 52 5.43 0.09 3.56
C LEU A 52 6.65 0.20 4.47
N ALA A 53 7.60 -0.72 4.37
CA ALA A 53 8.84 -0.67 5.16
C ALA A 53 9.69 0.56 4.84
N ARG A 54 9.73 0.98 3.56
CA ARG A 54 10.39 2.24 3.15
C ARG A 54 9.67 3.45 3.72
N LEU A 55 8.33 3.42 3.75
CA LEU A 55 7.54 4.52 4.28
C LEU A 55 7.65 4.65 5.82
N ALA A 56 7.68 3.53 6.53
CA ALA A 56 7.81 3.53 8.00
C ALA A 56 9.14 4.17 8.45
N LYS A 57 10.20 4.03 7.64
CA LYS A 57 11.51 4.67 7.86
C LYS A 57 11.49 6.19 7.70
N THR A 58 10.51 6.76 7.00
CA THR A 58 10.32 8.22 6.92
C THR A 58 9.72 8.73 8.23
N PRO A 59 10.13 9.87 8.82
CA PRO A 59 9.55 10.38 10.07
C PRO A 59 8.07 10.80 9.91
N ALA A 60 7.27 10.59 10.96
CA ALA A 60 5.80 10.68 10.95
C ALA A 60 5.23 12.03 10.45
N GLY A 61 5.95 13.14 10.68
CA GLY A 61 5.55 14.47 10.20
C GLY A 61 5.63 14.64 8.67
N GLN A 62 6.48 13.85 8.00
CA GLN A 62 6.69 13.90 6.55
C GLN A 62 6.07 12.69 5.82
N ARG A 63 5.76 11.59 6.54
CA ARG A 63 5.22 10.33 5.98
C ARG A 63 4.02 10.52 5.07
N ARG A 64 3.04 11.33 5.47
CA ARG A 64 1.79 11.52 4.69
C ARG A 64 2.06 12.19 3.34
N HIS A 65 2.98 13.14 3.32
CA HIS A 65 3.35 13.87 2.11
C HIS A 65 4.18 13.00 1.17
N GLU A 66 5.18 12.31 1.72
CA GLU A 66 6.05 11.38 0.97
C GLU A 66 5.30 10.15 0.46
N PHE A 67 4.35 9.61 1.25
CA PHE A 67 3.51 8.49 0.82
C PHE A 67 2.64 8.87 -0.37
N ARG A 68 1.98 10.02 -0.28
CA ARG A 68 1.15 10.54 -1.37
C ARG A 68 1.99 10.76 -2.63
N ASN A 69 3.19 11.30 -2.49
CA ASN A 69 4.10 11.56 -3.60
C ASN A 69 4.62 10.26 -4.24
N ALA A 70 5.01 9.27 -3.42
CA ALA A 70 5.48 7.97 -3.88
C ALA A 70 4.38 7.15 -4.59
N LEU A 71 3.15 7.19 -4.08
CA LEU A 71 2.01 6.56 -4.73
C LEU A 71 1.67 7.22 -6.07
N LEU A 72 1.56 8.55 -6.12
CA LEU A 72 1.30 9.28 -7.37
C LEU A 72 2.34 8.96 -8.45
N ARG A 73 3.62 8.86 -8.07
CA ARG A 73 4.71 8.56 -9.00
C ARG A 73 4.67 7.12 -9.54
N ARG A 74 4.13 6.18 -8.77
CA ARG A 74 4.02 4.76 -9.16
C ARG A 74 2.82 4.47 -10.08
N VAL A 75 1.78 5.30 -10.04
CA VAL A 75 0.60 5.17 -10.93
C VAL A 75 0.81 5.90 -12.28
N ALA A 76 1.74 6.85 -12.33
CA ALA A 76 2.05 7.63 -13.53
C ALA A 76 3.14 7.00 -14.44
N THR A 77 3.71 5.85 -14.07
CA THR A 77 4.67 5.05 -14.86
C THR A 77 4.07 3.68 -15.10
#